data_AF-A0A7K2VS34-F1
#
_entry.id   AF-A0A7K2VS34-F1
#
_cell.length_a   1.000
_cell.length_b   1.000
_cell.length_c   1.000
_cell.angle_alpha   90.00
_cell.angle_beta   90.00
_cell.angle_gamma   90.00
#
_symmetry.space_group_name_H-M   'P 1'
#
loop_
_entity.id
_entity.type
_entity.pdbx_description
1 polymer ?
#
loop_
_entity_poly.entity_id
_entity_poly.type
_entity_poly.pdbx_seq_one_letter_code
_entity_poly.pdbx_strand_id
1 'polypeptide(L)' 'MGRTVENVDEPSLAEAQRLLGTSSNRDTVNAALKEVVRQKLVQEFIDMMSERDPDELERLSSEAWT' A
#
# COMPACT_ATOMS: atom_id res chain seq x y z
N MET A 1 -7.49 -21.38 -8.53
CA MET A 1 -8.81 -20.79 -8.84
C MET A 1 -9.12 -19.74 -7.78
N GLY A 2 -9.53 -18.53 -8.17
CA GLY A 2 -9.85 -17.44 -7.25
C GLY A 2 -11.33 -17.46 -6.85
N ARG A 3 -11.63 -17.08 -5.61
CA ARG A 3 -13.00 -16.80 -5.15
C ARG A 3 -13.44 -15.43 -5.67
N THR A 4 -14.66 -15.34 -6.19
CA THR A 4 -15.28 -14.07 -6.60
C THR A 4 -15.70 -13.28 -5.36
N VAL A 5 -15.40 -11.98 -5.36
CA VAL A 5 -15.96 -11.02 -4.40
C VAL A 5 -17.11 -10.32 -5.10
N GLU A 6 -18.31 -10.45 -4.53
CA GLU A 6 -19.53 -9.81 -5.02
C GLU A 6 -19.86 -8.60 -4.12
N ASN A 7 -20.63 -7.64 -4.65
CA ASN A 7 -21.06 -6.41 -3.95
C ASN A 7 -19.92 -5.49 -3.51
N VAL A 8 -18.93 -5.27 -4.40
CA VAL A 8 -17.94 -4.20 -4.21
C VAL A 8 -18.63 -2.85 -4.43
N ASP A 9 -18.45 -1.91 -3.50
CA ASP A 9 -18.98 -0.56 -3.60
C ASP A 9 -18.45 0.15 -4.86
N GLU A 10 -19.35 0.46 -5.80
CA GLU A 10 -19.00 1.03 -7.10
C GLU A 10 -18.32 2.41 -7.00
N PRO A 11 -18.78 3.36 -6.14
CA PRO A 11 -18.07 4.62 -5.95
C PRO A 11 -16.63 4.46 -5.48
N SER A 12 -16.40 3.58 -4.49
CA SER A 12 -15.06 3.28 -3.98
C SER A 12 -14.19 2.63 -5.05
N LEU A 13 -14.76 1.72 -5.84
CA LEU A 13 -14.05 1.07 -6.94
C LEU A 13 -13.66 2.05 -8.04
N ALA A 14 -14.55 2.97 -8.39
CA ALA A 14 -14.29 4.01 -9.39
C ALA A 14 -13.19 4.98 -8.93
N GLU A 15 -13.16 5.35 -7.65
CA GLU A 15 -12.07 6.15 -7.10
C GLU A 15 -10.75 5.39 -7.10
N ALA A 16 -10.75 4.13 -6.66
CA ALA A 16 -9.57 3.29 -6.72
C ALA A 16 -9.05 3.14 -8.16
N GLN A 17 -9.93 3.00 -9.16
CA GLN A 17 -9.55 2.97 -10.58
C GLN A 17 -8.83 4.25 -11.03
N ARG A 18 -9.33 5.42 -10.61
CA ARG A 18 -8.69 6.70 -10.92
C ARG A 18 -7.30 6.79 -10.28
N LEU A 19 -7.21 6.49 -8.98
CA LEU A 19 -5.96 6.61 -8.21
C LEU A 19 -4.90 5.59 -8.67
N LEU A 20 -5.32 4.37 -9.02
CA LEU A 20 -4.43 3.28 -9.40
C LEU A 20 -4.19 3.21 -10.93
N GLY A 21 -4.89 4.01 -11.72
CA GLY A 21 -4.77 4.02 -13.19
C GLY A 21 -5.25 2.72 -13.85
N THR A 22 -6.21 2.02 -13.26
CA THR A 22 -6.69 0.72 -13.73
C THR A 22 -8.02 0.83 -14.47
N SER A 23 -8.20 0.01 -15.51
CA SER A 23 -9.39 0.03 -16.37
C SER A 23 -10.38 -1.10 -16.09
N SER A 24 -10.01 -2.10 -15.28
CA SER A 24 -10.88 -3.22 -14.92
C SER A 24 -11.03 -3.39 -13.41
N ASN A 25 -12.22 -3.81 -12.96
CA ASN A 25 -12.51 -4.07 -11.54
C ASN A 25 -11.50 -5.07 -10.95
N ARG A 26 -11.20 -6.14 -11.70
CA ARG A 26 -10.24 -7.17 -11.30
C ARG A 26 -8.84 -6.61 -11.10
N ASP A 27 -8.35 -5.78 -12.03
CA ASP A 27 -7.01 -5.21 -11.92
C ASP A 27 -6.94 -4.21 -10.77
N THR A 28 -8.01 -3.45 -10.56
CA THR A 28 -8.15 -2.49 -9.45
C THR A 28 -8.08 -3.19 -8.10
N VAL A 29 -8.90 -4.23 -7.91
CA VAL A 29 -8.90 -5.01 -6.66
C VAL A 29 -7.54 -5.66 -6.43
N ASN A 30 -6.92 -6.24 -7.46
CA ASN A 30 -5.60 -6.85 -7.33
C ASN A 30 -4.51 -5.82 -7.02
N ALA A 31 -4.56 -4.63 -7.61
CA ALA A 31 -3.62 -3.55 -7.33
C ALA A 31 -3.80 -3.02 -5.90
N ALA A 32 -5.04 -2.79 -5.47
CA ALA A 32 -5.37 -2.35 -4.12
C ALA A 32 -4.88 -3.36 -3.06
N LEU A 33 -5.10 -4.67 -3.27
CA LEU A 33 -4.62 -5.70 -2.36
C LEU A 33 -3.09 -5.71 -2.23
N LYS A 34 -2.38 -5.58 -3.35
CA LYS A 34 -0.91 -5.49 -3.34
C LYS A 34 -0.42 -4.25 -2.59
N GLU A 35 -1.09 -3.12 -2.77
CA GLU A 35 -0.73 -1.87 -2.11
C GLU A 35 -0.94 -1.96 -0.60
N VAL A 36 -2.07 -2.53 -0.14
CA VAL A 36 -2.30 -2.75 1.30
C VAL A 36 -1.23 -3.65 1.91
N VAL A 37 -0.84 -4.73 1.23
CA VAL A 37 0.26 -5.60 1.69
C VAL A 37 1.57 -4.81 1.76
N ARG A 38 1.90 -4.03 0.73
CA ARG A 38 3.10 -3.19 0.71
C ARG A 38 3.12 -2.22 1.89
N GLN A 39 2.01 -1.52 2.14
CA GLN A 39 1.90 -0.55 3.24
C GLN A 39 2.14 -1.20 4.60
N LYS A 40 1.59 -2.41 4.82
CA LYS A 40 1.81 -3.16 6.07
C LYS A 40 3.27 -3.57 6.25
N LEU A 41 3.90 -4.09 5.19
CA LEU A 41 5.33 -4.45 5.24
C LEU A 41 6.23 -3.24 5.50
N VAL A 42 5.93 -2.10 4.89
CA VAL A 42 6.66 -0.85 5.14
C VAL A 42 6.49 -0.39 6.59
N GLN A 43 5.28 -0.47 7.14
CA GLN A 43 5.02 -0.12 8.54
C GLN A 43 5.80 -1.03 9.49
N GLU A 44 5.74 -2.36 9.28
CA GLU A 44 6.50 -3.32 10.08
C GLU A 44 8.01 -3.06 10.04
N PHE A 45 8.53 -2.68 8.87
CA PHE A 45 9.93 -2.29 8.74
C PHE A 45 10.27 -1.03 9.54
N ILE A 46 9.43 0.00 9.46
CA ILE A 46 9.59 1.25 10.23
C ILE A 46 9.55 0.96 11.73
N ASP A 47 8.61 0.15 12.19
CA ASP A 47 8.46 -0.22 13.60
C ASP A 47 9.70 -0.97 14.09
N MET A 48 10.17 -1.97 13.32
CA MET A 48 11.40 -2.72 13.64
C MET A 48 12.64 -1.81 13.72
N MET A 49 12.76 -0.84 12.81
CA MET A 49 13.89 0.10 12.81
C MET A 49 13.80 1.09 13.99
N SER A 50 12.59 1.52 14.34
CA SER A 50 12.34 2.44 15.47
C SER A 50 12.64 1.79 16.82
N GLU A 51 12.41 0.48 16.95
CA GLU A 51 12.76 -0.29 18.14
C GLU A 51 14.27 -0.56 18.27
N ARG A 52 15.00 -0.54 17.15
CA ARG A 52 16.44 -0.87 17.12
C ARG A 52 17.35 0.32 17.36
N ASP A 53 17.11 1.45 16.70
CA ASP A 53 17.88 2.68 16.91
C ASP A 53 17.16 3.92 16.30
N PRO A 54 16.51 4.77 17.12
CA PRO A 54 15.75 5.92 16.63
C PRO A 54 16.61 6.94 15.89
N ASP A 55 17.88 7.09 16.30
CA ASP A 55 18.82 8.06 15.73
C ASP A 55 19.24 7.66 14.29
N GLU A 56 19.19 6.38 13.96
CA GLU A 56 19.52 5.87 12.62
C GLU A 56 18.40 6.13 11.60
N LEU A 57 17.13 6.11 12.04
CA LEU A 57 16.00 6.48 11.16
C LEU A 57 16.01 7.98 10.81
N GLU A 58 16.33 8.84 11.77
CA GLU A 58 16.42 10.28 11.54
C GLU A 58 17.53 10.61 10.53
N ARG A 59 18.68 9.92 10.64
CA ARG A 59 19.78 10.01 9.67
C ARG A 59 19.36 9.57 8.25
N LEU A 60 18.77 8.38 8.11
CA LEU A 60 18.33 7.86 6.81
C LEU A 60 17.24 8.73 6.16
N SER A 61 16.36 9.32 6.96
CA SER A 61 15.34 10.26 6.47
C SER A 61 15.95 11.56 5.93
N SER A 62 17.00 12.07 6.57
CA SER A 62 17.69 13.30 6.16
C SER A 62 18.51 13.11 4.88
N GLU A 63 19.13 11.93 4.71
CA GLU A 63 19.89 11.57 3.51
C GLU A 63 18.99 11.35 2.28
N ALA A 64 17.76 10.88 2.45
CA ALA A 64 16.85 10.59 1.34
C ALA A 64 16.29 11.84 0.62
N TRP A 65 16.38 13.02 1.25
CA TRP A 65 15.85 14.29 0.72
C TRP A 65 16.93 15.34 0.44
N THR A 66 18.21 14.94 0.38
CA THR A 66 19.35 15.75 -0.10
C THR A 66 19.77 15.32 -1.50
#